data_AF-A0A382NM44-F1
#
_entry.id   AF-A0A382NM44-F1
#
_cell.length_a   1.000
_cell.length_b   1.000
_cell.length_c   1.000
_cell.angle_alpha   90.00
_cell.angle_beta   90.00
_cell.angle_gamma   90.00
#
_symmetry.space_group_name_H-M   'P 1'
#
loop_
_entity.id
_entity.type
_entity.pdbx_description
1 polymer ?
#
loop_
_entity_poly.entity_id
_entity_poly.type
_entity_poly.pdbx_seq_one_letter_code
_entity_poly.pdbx_strand_id
1 'polypeptide(L)'
;MSRLALPFPPRENIGIKQERSRDMLTCLRAIGHAALALTAVGLFGSPIRAQERLQSPTLDPEWVSAFHWRSIGPAAAGGRILRIAVVESDPKVWYVSTASGGLWKTTNNGVTFGPLFQHENTISIGDIAVSQSNPDILWVGTGENNPRNSTSWGDGVYKSTDGGQSWTNVGLRGTFQVGRIAVHPDNPDVVYVGALGRLWGPNEERGVFKTTDGGRTWSKVLYISEDTGFIELQMNPGDPDQLLAAAYQRRRDAFEGGEPVISSGPESGVYKTVDGGQTWYEVTDGLPSGDMGRTGITYHRNNPDIVYLQTGGSRIEDDSNGIYRSDDAGESWHKV
;
A
#
# COMPACT_ATOMS: atom_id res chain seq x y z
N MET A 1 -27.96 -47.35 -0.64
CA MET A 1 -27.23 -46.56 0.37
C MET A 1 -27.63 -45.11 0.20
N SER A 2 -28.70 -44.72 0.88
CA SER A 2 -29.37 -43.42 0.73
C SER A 2 -28.85 -42.47 1.80
N ARG A 3 -28.23 -41.35 1.41
CA ARG A 3 -27.81 -40.30 2.35
C ARG A 3 -28.94 -39.28 2.49
N LEU A 4 -29.47 -39.17 3.72
CA LEU A 4 -30.31 -38.07 4.15
C LEU A 4 -29.53 -36.75 4.03
N ALA A 5 -30.06 -35.79 3.27
CA ALA A 5 -29.71 -34.38 3.39
C ALA A 5 -30.78 -33.71 4.27
N LEU A 6 -30.37 -33.13 5.40
CA LEU A 6 -31.24 -32.28 6.21
C LEU A 6 -31.26 -30.87 5.59
N PRO A 7 -32.43 -30.22 5.45
CA PRO A 7 -32.50 -28.85 4.98
C PRO A 7 -32.09 -27.87 6.09
N PHE A 8 -31.27 -26.88 5.76
CA PHE A 8 -31.03 -25.72 6.62
C PHE A 8 -32.26 -24.79 6.59
N PRO A 9 -32.71 -24.22 7.72
CA PRO A 9 -33.77 -23.23 7.73
C PRO A 9 -33.31 -21.89 7.14
N PRO A 10 -34.21 -21.06 6.60
CA PRO A 10 -33.87 -19.74 6.07
C PRO A 10 -33.45 -18.78 7.20
N ARG A 11 -32.51 -17.88 6.89
CA ARG A 11 -32.09 -16.80 7.80
C ARG A 11 -33.25 -15.80 7.97
N GLU A 12 -33.78 -15.69 9.18
CA GLU A 12 -34.64 -14.57 9.55
C GLU A 12 -33.82 -13.28 9.67
N ASN A 13 -34.24 -12.24 8.95
CA ASN A 13 -33.74 -10.88 9.11
C ASN A 13 -34.23 -10.32 10.45
N ILE A 14 -33.36 -10.28 11.46
CA ILE A 14 -33.61 -9.52 12.68
C ILE A 14 -33.29 -8.05 12.36
N GLY A 15 -34.32 -7.33 11.90
CA GLY A 15 -34.26 -5.88 11.76
C GLY A 15 -34.24 -5.22 13.12
N ILE A 16 -33.06 -4.77 13.57
CA ILE A 16 -32.96 -3.86 14.71
C ILE A 16 -33.40 -2.47 14.22
N LYS A 17 -34.65 -2.11 14.49
CA LYS A 17 -35.12 -0.72 14.39
C LYS A 17 -34.35 0.11 15.41
N GLN A 18 -33.58 1.07 14.92
CA GLN A 18 -32.90 2.07 15.74
C GLN A 18 -33.95 3.08 16.22
N GLU A 19 -34.50 2.88 17.42
CA GLU A 19 -35.30 3.91 18.09
C GLU A 19 -34.40 5.07 18.50
N ARG A 20 -34.73 6.25 17.97
CA ARG A 20 -34.10 7.53 18.31
C ARG A 20 -34.43 7.88 19.77
N SER A 21 -33.44 7.89 20.64
CA SER A 21 -33.56 8.44 21.99
C SER A 21 -33.59 9.97 21.94
N ARG A 22 -34.80 10.52 21.92
CA ARG A 22 -35.11 11.86 22.40
C ARG A 22 -35.10 11.83 23.94
N ASP A 23 -33.93 11.78 24.59
CA ASP A 23 -33.85 11.91 26.06
C ASP A 23 -32.44 12.33 26.53
N MET A 24 -31.89 13.39 25.94
CA MET A 24 -30.59 13.94 26.38
C MET A 24 -30.59 15.47 26.52
N LEU A 25 -31.76 16.08 26.68
CA LEU A 25 -31.89 17.55 26.84
C LEU A 25 -32.60 18.00 28.13
N THR A 26 -32.83 17.09 29.09
CA THR A 26 -33.58 17.41 30.33
C THR A 26 -32.73 17.43 31.61
N CYS A 27 -31.39 17.29 31.53
CA CYS A 27 -30.53 17.27 32.73
C CYS A 27 -29.54 18.44 32.85
N LEU A 28 -29.65 19.50 32.04
CA LEU A 28 -28.65 20.58 32.00
C LEU A 28 -29.24 21.97 32.20
N ARG A 29 -30.21 22.14 33.12
CA ARG A 29 -30.63 23.46 33.65
C ARG A 29 -31.20 23.37 35.06
N ALA A 30 -30.35 23.21 36.07
CA ALA A 30 -30.60 23.69 37.42
C ALA A 30 -29.32 23.46 38.24
N ILE A 31 -28.54 24.51 38.47
CA ILE A 31 -27.85 24.82 39.73
C ILE A 31 -27.28 26.23 39.51
N GLY A 32 -28.07 27.22 39.91
CA GLY A 32 -27.65 28.60 40.07
C GLY A 32 -28.19 29.08 41.41
N HIS A 33 -27.26 29.44 42.30
CA HIS A 33 -27.43 30.25 43.52
C HIS A 33 -28.22 29.66 44.70
N ALA A 34 -27.49 29.23 45.74
CA ALA A 34 -27.88 29.47 47.12
C ALA A 34 -26.61 29.56 48.00
N ALA A 35 -26.44 30.72 48.63
CA ALA A 35 -25.34 31.05 49.52
C ALA A 35 -25.53 30.49 50.94
N LEU A 36 -24.39 30.31 51.62
CA LEU A 36 -24.16 30.37 53.07
C LEU A 36 -25.28 29.88 54.02
N ALA A 37 -25.06 28.72 54.63
CA ALA A 37 -25.38 28.51 56.04
C ALA A 37 -24.20 27.81 56.72
N LEU A 38 -23.57 28.51 57.66
CA LEU A 38 -22.56 27.99 58.58
C LEU A 38 -23.21 26.95 59.49
N THR A 39 -22.71 25.71 59.46
CA THR A 39 -22.83 24.81 60.61
C THR A 39 -21.46 24.19 60.86
N ALA A 40 -20.76 24.76 61.84
CA ALA A 40 -19.58 24.17 62.42
C ALA A 40 -19.98 22.88 63.14
N VAL A 41 -19.70 21.74 62.51
CA VAL A 41 -19.76 20.43 63.16
C VAL A 41 -18.41 19.76 62.95
N GLY A 42 -17.66 19.68 64.05
CA GLY A 42 -16.63 18.67 64.32
C GLY A 42 -15.61 18.39 63.22
N LEU A 43 -14.45 19.02 63.34
CA LEU A 43 -13.19 18.53 62.79
C LEU A 43 -12.89 17.11 63.29
N PHE A 44 -13.41 16.10 62.60
CA PHE A 44 -12.71 14.84 62.44
C PHE A 44 -12.32 14.76 60.97
N GLY A 45 -11.20 15.42 60.65
CA GLY A 45 -10.49 15.14 59.42
C GLY A 45 -10.11 13.66 59.44
N SER A 46 -10.96 12.82 58.84
CA SER A 46 -10.50 11.52 58.39
C SER A 46 -9.32 11.83 57.47
N PRO A 47 -8.11 11.31 57.74
CA PRO A 47 -7.04 11.48 56.78
C PRO A 47 -7.58 10.95 55.47
N ILE A 48 -7.66 11.81 54.44
CA ILE A 48 -7.75 11.34 53.07
C ILE A 48 -6.50 10.49 52.93
N ARG A 49 -6.67 9.17 53.10
CA ARG A 49 -5.60 8.21 52.93
C ARG A 49 -5.25 8.39 51.47
N ALA A 50 -4.15 9.07 51.20
CA ALA A 50 -3.58 9.16 49.87
C ALA A 50 -3.60 7.72 49.36
N GLN A 51 -4.39 7.46 48.33
CA GLN A 51 -4.50 6.15 47.76
C GLN A 51 -3.08 5.83 47.32
N GLU A 52 -2.40 4.94 48.06
CA GLU A 52 -1.05 4.51 47.74
C GLU A 52 -1.10 4.15 46.27
N ARG A 53 -0.40 4.95 45.46
CA ARG A 53 -0.32 4.71 44.03
C ARG A 53 0.40 3.38 43.94
N LEU A 54 -0.37 2.30 43.79
CA LEU A 54 0.17 0.95 43.67
C LEU A 54 1.29 1.06 42.64
N GLN A 55 2.53 0.88 43.10
CA GLN A 55 3.66 0.80 42.18
C GLN A 55 3.31 -0.34 41.23
N SER A 56 3.18 -0.01 39.95
CA SER A 56 2.97 -1.04 38.94
C SER A 56 4.09 -2.07 39.13
N PRO A 57 3.77 -3.36 39.26
CA PRO A 57 4.80 -4.37 39.43
C PRO A 57 5.80 -4.21 38.29
N THR A 58 7.07 -4.00 38.65
CA THR A 58 8.17 -3.93 37.69
C THR A 58 8.73 -5.33 37.54
N LEU A 59 8.95 -5.74 36.30
CA LEU A 59 9.66 -7.00 36.03
C LEU A 59 11.14 -6.82 36.38
N ASP A 60 11.73 -7.84 36.98
CA ASP A 60 13.17 -7.87 37.25
C ASP A 60 13.94 -7.71 35.91
N PRO A 61 14.85 -6.73 35.78
CA PRO A 61 15.67 -6.56 34.58
C PRO A 61 16.42 -7.84 34.17
N GLU A 62 16.85 -8.67 35.12
CA GLU A 62 17.51 -9.95 34.81
C GLU A 62 16.56 -10.90 34.07
N TRP A 63 15.30 -10.96 34.50
CA TRP A 63 14.29 -11.81 33.83
C TRP A 63 14.00 -11.32 32.42
N VAL A 64 13.86 -10.01 32.23
CA VAL A 64 13.64 -9.42 30.90
C VAL A 64 14.83 -9.70 29.98
N SER A 65 16.05 -9.62 30.49
CA SER A 65 17.28 -9.88 29.73
C SER A 65 17.46 -11.35 29.32
N ALA A 66 16.84 -12.29 30.04
CA ALA A 66 16.89 -13.71 29.73
C ALA A 66 15.98 -14.12 28.55
N PHE A 67 14.98 -13.30 28.21
CA PHE A 67 14.12 -13.56 27.07
C PHE A 67 14.80 -13.20 25.75
N HIS A 68 14.81 -14.15 24.83
CA HIS A 68 15.24 -13.92 23.45
C HIS A 68 14.09 -14.19 22.48
N TRP A 69 13.91 -13.28 21.53
CA TRP A 69 12.99 -13.51 20.42
C TRP A 69 13.53 -14.63 19.54
N ARG A 70 12.67 -15.59 19.20
CA ARG A 70 12.97 -16.62 18.20
C ARG A 70 11.90 -16.64 17.12
N SER A 71 12.31 -16.77 15.87
CA SER A 71 11.39 -17.08 14.80
C SER A 71 10.82 -18.48 15.01
N ILE A 72 9.49 -18.62 14.95
CA ILE A 72 8.80 -19.91 14.98
C ILE A 72 8.51 -20.44 13.57
N GLY A 73 9.02 -19.77 12.53
CA GLY A 73 8.76 -20.10 11.13
C GLY A 73 7.32 -19.77 10.70
N PRO A 74 6.88 -20.23 9.51
CA PRO A 74 5.53 -19.99 8.98
C PRO A 74 4.49 -20.90 9.66
N ALA A 75 4.47 -20.90 11.00
CA ALA A 75 3.66 -21.82 11.79
C ALA A 75 2.17 -21.44 11.89
N ALA A 76 1.76 -20.26 11.42
CA ALA A 76 0.42 -19.73 11.69
C ALA A 76 -0.36 -19.16 10.47
N ALA A 77 0.28 -18.44 9.52
CA ALA A 77 -0.36 -17.99 8.27
C ALA A 77 0.68 -17.39 7.30
N GLY A 78 0.46 -17.53 5.99
CA GLY A 78 1.18 -16.79 4.96
C GLY A 78 0.78 -15.32 4.89
N GLY A 79 1.64 -14.47 4.34
CA GLY A 79 1.39 -13.04 4.11
C GLY A 79 1.32 -12.68 2.62
N ARG A 80 0.93 -11.44 2.32
CA ARG A 80 0.95 -10.91 0.95
C ARG A 80 2.36 -10.46 0.58
N ILE A 81 2.96 -11.14 -0.38
CA ILE A 81 4.16 -10.70 -1.08
C ILE A 81 3.73 -9.72 -2.16
N LEU A 82 4.34 -8.53 -2.20
CA LEU A 82 4.00 -7.53 -3.22
C LEU A 82 5.03 -7.50 -4.34
N ARG A 83 6.33 -7.50 -4.00
CA ARG A 83 7.40 -7.43 -4.99
C ARG A 83 8.60 -8.29 -4.60
N ILE A 84 9.25 -8.84 -5.62
CA ILE A 84 10.61 -9.34 -5.57
C ILE A 84 11.49 -8.44 -6.45
N ALA A 85 12.63 -8.01 -5.92
CA ALA A 85 13.67 -7.30 -6.65
C ALA A 85 14.97 -8.10 -6.59
N VAL A 86 15.52 -8.45 -7.75
CA VAL A 86 16.71 -9.30 -7.88
C VAL A 86 17.88 -8.45 -8.34
N VAL A 87 19.06 -8.71 -7.78
CA VAL A 87 20.32 -8.17 -8.31
C VAL A 87 20.73 -9.06 -9.48
N GLU A 88 20.67 -8.54 -10.70
CA GLU A 88 20.82 -9.39 -11.89
C GLU A 88 22.24 -9.91 -12.08
N SER A 89 23.24 -9.15 -11.63
CA SER A 89 24.66 -9.55 -11.64
C SER A 89 25.00 -10.62 -10.60
N ASP A 90 24.22 -10.76 -9.53
CA ASP A 90 24.30 -11.86 -8.56
C ASP A 90 22.90 -12.28 -8.08
N PRO A 91 22.21 -13.18 -8.80
CA PRO A 91 20.83 -13.57 -8.50
C PRO A 91 20.63 -14.29 -7.16
N LYS A 92 21.71 -14.59 -6.43
CA LYS A 92 21.62 -15.10 -5.05
C LYS A 92 21.18 -14.00 -4.08
N VAL A 93 21.37 -12.73 -4.47
CA VAL A 93 20.98 -11.55 -3.72
C VAL A 93 19.66 -11.01 -4.27
N TRP A 94 18.63 -11.05 -3.43
CA TRP A 94 17.33 -10.49 -3.79
C TRP A 94 16.54 -10.07 -2.55
N TYR A 95 15.56 -9.23 -2.82
CA TYR A 95 14.74 -8.55 -1.84
C TYR A 95 13.29 -8.93 -2.06
N VAL A 96 12.52 -8.99 -0.97
CA VAL A 96 11.09 -9.24 -1.02
C VAL A 96 10.36 -8.26 -0.11
N SER A 97 9.42 -7.53 -0.70
CA SER A 97 8.52 -6.64 0.02
C SER A 97 7.23 -7.36 0.38
N THR A 98 6.70 -7.02 1.55
CA THR A 98 5.45 -7.60 2.05
C THR A 98 4.50 -6.48 2.46
N ALA A 99 3.19 -6.74 2.38
CA ALA A 99 2.17 -5.71 2.56
C ALA A 99 2.27 -4.99 3.93
N SER A 100 2.44 -5.74 5.01
CA SER A 100 2.54 -5.21 6.39
C SER A 100 3.59 -5.94 7.23
N GLY A 101 4.52 -6.66 6.60
CA GLY A 101 5.56 -7.46 7.26
C GLY A 101 6.98 -6.98 6.99
N GLY A 102 7.14 -5.79 6.38
CA GLY A 102 8.44 -5.17 6.12
C GLY A 102 9.16 -5.68 4.87
N LEU A 103 10.43 -5.27 4.78
CA LEU A 103 11.36 -5.62 3.70
C LEU A 103 12.34 -6.69 4.18
N TRP A 104 12.56 -7.69 3.34
CA TRP A 104 13.46 -8.80 3.63
C TRP A 104 14.48 -8.96 2.50
N LYS A 105 15.70 -9.34 2.84
CA LYS A 105 16.79 -9.63 1.89
C LYS A 105 17.33 -11.02 2.12
N THR A 106 17.66 -11.70 1.03
CA THR A 106 18.49 -12.90 1.06
C THR A 106 19.78 -12.63 0.29
N THR A 107 20.83 -13.35 0.65
CA THR A 107 22.13 -13.39 -0.05
C THR A 107 22.54 -14.83 -0.38
N ASN A 108 21.68 -15.80 -0.09
CA ASN A 108 21.93 -17.23 -0.25
C ASN A 108 20.79 -17.91 -1.00
N ASN A 109 20.25 -17.23 -2.02
CA ASN A 109 19.25 -17.77 -2.93
C ASN A 109 17.94 -18.21 -2.22
N GLY A 110 17.52 -17.44 -1.21
CA GLY A 110 16.25 -17.65 -0.51
C GLY A 110 16.27 -18.71 0.58
N VAL A 111 17.45 -19.22 0.97
CA VAL A 111 17.55 -20.17 2.11
C VAL A 111 17.26 -19.46 3.43
N THR A 112 17.78 -18.25 3.62
CA THR A 112 17.50 -17.40 4.79
C THR A 112 17.25 -15.95 4.38
N PHE A 113 16.46 -15.25 5.20
CA PHE A 113 16.17 -13.82 5.02
C PHE A 113 16.51 -13.01 6.26
N GLY A 114 17.09 -11.83 6.04
CA GLY A 114 17.30 -10.79 7.04
C GLY A 114 16.34 -9.61 6.80
N PRO A 115 15.72 -9.05 7.86
CA PRO A 115 14.90 -7.85 7.73
C PRO A 115 15.76 -6.59 7.53
N LEU A 116 15.30 -5.64 6.72
CA LEU A 116 16.05 -4.42 6.38
C LEU A 116 15.36 -3.09 6.69
N PHE A 117 14.08 -3.11 7.08
CA PHE A 117 13.25 -1.90 7.19
C PHE A 117 12.48 -1.89 8.51
N GLN A 118 13.19 -2.14 9.62
CA GLN A 118 12.58 -2.33 10.95
C GLN A 118 12.52 -1.06 11.79
N HIS A 119 13.30 -0.05 11.43
CA HIS A 119 13.51 1.16 12.23
C HIS A 119 12.91 2.41 11.59
N GLU A 120 12.19 2.24 10.48
CA GLU A 120 11.54 3.32 9.77
C GLU A 120 10.08 3.49 10.22
N ASN A 121 9.46 4.60 9.82
CA ASN A 121 8.15 5.03 10.34
C ASN A 121 6.98 4.09 10.01
N THR A 122 7.15 3.18 9.06
CA THR A 122 6.12 2.24 8.63
C THR A 122 6.72 0.90 8.23
N ILE A 123 5.99 -0.17 8.49
CA ILE A 123 6.32 -1.53 8.07
C ILE A 123 5.60 -1.92 6.76
N SER A 124 4.70 -1.05 6.28
CA SER A 124 3.93 -1.31 5.08
C SER A 124 4.71 -0.92 3.83
N ILE A 125 4.87 -1.86 2.91
CA ILE A 125 5.66 -1.66 1.69
C ILE A 125 4.79 -1.95 0.47
N GLY A 126 4.78 -1.02 -0.47
CA GLY A 126 4.14 -1.12 -1.78
C GLY A 126 5.08 -1.70 -2.83
N ASP A 127 6.33 -1.23 -2.87
CA ASP A 127 7.32 -1.69 -3.84
C ASP A 127 8.78 -1.60 -3.33
N ILE A 128 9.65 -2.40 -3.93
CA ILE A 128 11.11 -2.35 -3.78
C ILE A 128 11.75 -2.38 -5.17
N ALA A 129 12.68 -1.46 -5.43
CA ALA A 129 13.51 -1.46 -6.62
C ALA A 129 14.99 -1.42 -6.22
N VAL A 130 15.80 -2.21 -6.93
CA VAL A 130 17.27 -2.18 -6.85
C VAL A 130 17.80 -1.63 -8.16
N SER A 131 18.72 -0.67 -8.07
CA SER A 131 19.43 -0.18 -9.26
C SER A 131 20.35 -1.28 -9.79
N GLN A 132 20.22 -1.59 -11.08
CA GLN A 132 21.07 -2.62 -11.71
C GLN A 132 22.48 -2.08 -12.03
N SER A 133 22.64 -0.78 -12.26
CA SER A 133 23.95 -0.13 -12.42
C SER A 133 24.71 0.03 -11.11
N ASN A 134 24.01 0.11 -9.98
CA ASN A 134 24.62 0.10 -8.64
C ASN A 134 23.70 -0.57 -7.60
N PRO A 135 23.90 -1.88 -7.30
CA PRO A 135 23.06 -2.63 -6.36
C PRO A 135 23.08 -2.16 -4.90
N ASP A 136 23.98 -1.25 -4.51
CA ASP A 136 23.93 -0.60 -3.19
C ASP A 136 22.82 0.45 -3.11
N ILE A 137 22.32 0.92 -4.26
CA ILE A 137 21.23 1.89 -4.34
C ILE A 137 19.89 1.16 -4.43
N LEU A 138 19.09 1.33 -3.37
CA LEU A 138 17.75 0.74 -3.25
C LEU A 138 16.71 1.83 -3.06
N TRP A 139 15.51 1.57 -3.56
CA TRP A 139 14.35 2.43 -3.42
C TRP A 139 13.17 1.66 -2.86
N VAL A 140 12.57 2.17 -1.78
CA VAL A 140 11.39 1.57 -1.13
C VAL A 140 10.22 2.53 -1.26
N GLY A 141 9.14 2.05 -1.86
CA GLY A 141 7.85 2.73 -1.86
C GLY A 141 7.02 2.17 -0.72
N THR A 142 6.64 3.02 0.24
CA THR A 142 5.86 2.57 1.39
C THR A 142 4.36 2.56 1.12
N GLY A 143 3.63 1.78 1.90
CA GLY A 143 2.18 1.62 1.81
C GLY A 143 1.76 0.59 0.76
N GLU A 144 1.13 -0.48 1.24
CA GLU A 144 0.77 -1.59 0.37
C GLU A 144 -0.24 -1.20 -0.73
N ASN A 145 0.01 -1.69 -1.93
CA ASN A 145 -0.80 -1.39 -3.11
C ASN A 145 -1.92 -2.40 -3.38
N ASN A 146 -2.08 -3.42 -2.52
CA ASN A 146 -2.99 -4.55 -2.72
C ASN A 146 -4.13 -4.59 -1.68
N PRO A 147 -5.04 -3.61 -1.65
CA PRO A 147 -6.05 -3.50 -0.61
C PRO A 147 -7.07 -4.64 -0.71
N ARG A 148 -7.28 -5.38 0.39
CA ARG A 148 -8.29 -6.45 0.47
C ARG A 148 -9.35 -6.19 1.53
N ASN A 149 -9.10 -6.56 2.78
CA ASN A 149 -10.02 -6.30 3.91
C ASN A 149 -9.41 -5.30 4.89
N SER A 150 -8.08 -5.30 4.99
CA SER A 150 -7.27 -4.33 5.71
C SER A 150 -6.20 -3.80 4.77
N THR A 151 -5.76 -2.57 5.03
CA THR A 151 -4.68 -1.93 4.27
C THR A 151 -3.90 -1.03 5.21
N SER A 152 -2.60 -1.23 5.29
CA SER A 152 -1.72 -0.30 6.00
C SER A 152 -1.25 0.81 5.06
N TRP A 153 -1.08 2.02 5.59
CA TRP A 153 -0.55 3.14 4.83
C TRP A 153 0.98 3.25 4.95
N GLY A 154 1.56 3.90 3.96
CA GLY A 154 2.94 4.34 3.92
C GLY A 154 3.09 5.80 4.31
N ASP A 155 4.34 6.26 4.32
CA ASP A 155 4.75 7.64 4.56
C ASP A 155 5.74 8.15 3.51
N GLY A 156 5.66 7.63 2.27
CA GLY A 156 6.39 8.10 1.11
C GLY A 156 7.45 7.14 0.59
N VAL A 157 8.52 7.69 0.00
CA VAL A 157 9.59 6.92 -0.65
C VAL A 157 10.88 7.05 0.16
N TYR A 158 11.60 5.95 0.30
CA TYR A 158 12.91 5.88 0.95
C TYR A 158 13.97 5.46 -0.06
N LYS A 159 15.18 6.00 0.10
CA LYS A 159 16.39 5.61 -0.62
C LYS A 159 17.42 5.07 0.36
N SER A 160 18.10 4.00 -0.03
CA SER A 160 19.33 3.53 0.60
C SER A 160 20.46 3.64 -0.43
N THR A 161 21.67 3.91 0.05
CA THR A 161 22.91 3.94 -0.76
C THR A 161 23.99 3.01 -0.20
N ASP A 162 23.61 2.09 0.69
CA ASP A 162 24.50 1.16 1.39
C ASP A 162 23.93 -0.27 1.42
N GLY A 163 23.14 -0.62 0.40
CA GLY A 163 22.57 -1.96 0.22
C GLY A 163 21.45 -2.30 1.21
N GLY A 164 20.84 -1.28 1.83
CA GLY A 164 19.70 -1.38 2.74
C GLY A 164 20.07 -1.38 4.23
N GLN A 165 21.29 -0.96 4.59
CA GLN A 165 21.72 -0.84 5.99
C GLN A 165 21.15 0.41 6.65
N SER A 166 21.03 1.50 5.89
CA SER A 166 20.36 2.74 6.31
C SER A 166 19.44 3.27 5.22
N TRP A 167 18.42 4.01 5.65
CA TRP A 167 17.40 4.56 4.77
C TRP A 167 17.19 6.05 5.04
N THR A 168 16.91 6.80 3.99
CA THR A 168 16.49 8.21 4.07
C THR A 168 15.16 8.36 3.37
N ASN A 169 14.16 8.92 4.04
CA ASN A 169 12.91 9.31 3.38
C ASN A 169 13.18 10.50 2.45
N VAL A 170 12.90 10.32 1.16
CA VAL A 170 13.18 11.27 0.08
C VAL A 170 11.90 11.92 -0.45
N GLY A 171 10.83 11.96 0.35
CA GLY A 171 9.60 12.69 0.05
C GLY A 171 8.44 11.80 -0.40
N LEU A 172 7.50 12.41 -1.13
CA LEU A 172 6.23 11.80 -1.55
C LEU A 172 5.37 11.28 -0.38
N ARG A 173 5.48 11.90 0.79
CA ARG A 173 4.79 11.47 2.03
C ARG A 173 3.27 11.41 1.90
N GLY A 174 2.70 12.30 1.08
CA GLY A 174 1.26 12.39 0.84
C GLY A 174 0.68 11.33 -0.10
N THR A 175 1.52 10.43 -0.64
CA THR A 175 1.09 9.37 -1.58
C THR A 175 0.40 8.20 -0.89
N PHE A 176 0.68 7.91 0.38
CA PHE A 176 0.15 6.83 1.23
C PHE A 176 0.29 5.38 0.71
N GLN A 177 0.19 5.12 -0.59
CA GLN A 177 0.34 3.83 -1.22
C GLN A 177 1.15 4.02 -2.50
N VAL A 178 2.37 3.48 -2.51
CA VAL A 178 3.18 3.42 -3.72
C VAL A 178 2.82 2.17 -4.50
N GLY A 179 2.37 2.35 -5.75
CA GLY A 179 2.11 1.26 -6.67
C GLY A 179 3.42 0.62 -7.12
N ARG A 180 4.31 1.43 -7.70
CA ARG A 180 5.47 0.93 -8.43
C ARG A 180 6.60 1.94 -8.52
N ILE A 181 7.84 1.45 -8.52
CA ILE A 181 9.07 2.22 -8.71
C ILE A 181 9.84 1.64 -9.91
N ALA A 182 10.17 2.50 -10.87
CA ALA A 182 11.05 2.18 -11.99
C ALA A 182 12.32 3.03 -11.89
N VAL A 183 13.48 2.38 -11.87
CA VAL A 183 14.80 3.02 -11.80
C VAL A 183 15.45 2.91 -13.17
N HIS A 184 15.98 4.01 -13.70
CA HIS A 184 16.68 4.00 -14.98
C HIS A 184 17.88 3.04 -14.93
N PRO A 185 18.08 2.19 -15.95
CA PRO A 185 19.07 1.11 -15.92
C PRO A 185 20.50 1.65 -15.70
N ASP A 186 20.86 2.72 -16.42
CA ASP A 186 22.24 3.27 -16.39
C ASP A 186 22.43 4.48 -15.48
N ASN A 187 21.35 5.02 -14.89
CA ASN A 187 21.42 6.22 -14.07
C ASN A 187 20.51 6.10 -12.83
N PRO A 188 21.04 5.72 -11.67
CA PRO A 188 20.24 5.50 -10.45
C PRO A 188 19.58 6.75 -9.87
N ASP A 189 19.92 7.94 -10.39
CA ASP A 189 19.30 9.21 -9.97
C ASP A 189 18.04 9.56 -10.78
N VAL A 190 17.77 8.86 -11.89
CA VAL A 190 16.53 8.97 -12.65
C VAL A 190 15.57 7.87 -12.22
N VAL A 191 14.50 8.25 -11.54
CA VAL A 191 13.52 7.32 -10.96
C VAL A 191 12.11 7.83 -11.17
N TYR A 192 11.21 6.89 -11.44
CA TYR A 192 9.78 7.13 -11.57
C TYR A 192 9.02 6.36 -10.50
N VAL A 193 7.98 6.98 -9.95
CA VAL A 193 7.13 6.43 -8.89
C VAL A 193 5.68 6.54 -9.31
N GLY A 194 5.02 5.41 -9.53
CA GLY A 194 3.56 5.32 -9.62
C GLY A 194 2.95 5.38 -8.23
N ALA A 195 2.22 6.44 -7.94
CA ALA A 195 1.53 6.68 -6.68
C ALA A 195 0.03 6.41 -6.85
N LEU A 196 -0.51 5.56 -5.98
CA LEU A 196 -1.94 5.26 -5.94
C LEU A 196 -2.74 6.23 -5.08
N GLY A 197 -2.06 7.05 -4.28
CA GLY A 197 -2.71 7.97 -3.36
C GLY A 197 -3.44 7.27 -2.23
N ARG A 198 -3.93 8.09 -1.29
CA ARG A 198 -4.76 7.66 -0.16
C ARG A 198 -5.97 6.86 -0.64
N LEU A 199 -6.12 5.65 -0.11
CA LEU A 199 -7.24 4.77 -0.43
C LEU A 199 -8.62 5.28 0.04
N TRP A 200 -8.66 6.02 1.16
CA TRP A 200 -9.90 6.54 1.76
C TRP A 200 -10.10 8.01 1.42
N GLY A 201 -11.03 8.26 0.50
CA GLY A 201 -11.35 9.59 0.00
C GLY A 201 -10.46 10.06 -1.16
N PRO A 202 -10.79 11.22 -1.73
CA PRO A 202 -10.01 11.83 -2.80
C PRO A 202 -8.60 12.22 -2.34
N ASN A 203 -7.64 12.18 -3.26
CA ASN A 203 -6.25 12.54 -2.98
C ASN A 203 -5.52 13.04 -4.24
N GLU A 204 -5.11 14.31 -4.22
CA GLU A 204 -4.35 14.92 -5.33
C GLU A 204 -2.92 14.37 -5.47
N GLU A 205 -2.39 13.66 -4.47
CA GLU A 205 -1.04 13.06 -4.49
C GLU A 205 -0.98 11.73 -5.24
N ARG A 206 -2.00 11.44 -6.05
CA ARG A 206 -1.98 10.39 -7.06
C ARG A 206 -1.18 10.84 -8.30
N GLY A 207 -0.68 9.89 -9.07
CA GLY A 207 0.01 10.18 -10.33
C GLY A 207 1.31 9.40 -10.52
N VAL A 208 2.02 9.73 -11.59
CA VAL A 208 3.43 9.34 -11.78
C VAL A 208 4.31 10.52 -11.41
N PHE A 209 5.28 10.28 -10.53
CA PHE A 209 6.29 11.25 -10.14
C PHE A 209 7.64 10.84 -10.71
N LYS A 210 8.42 11.81 -11.18
CA LYS A 210 9.79 11.63 -11.69
C LYS A 210 10.77 12.44 -10.87
N THR A 211 11.92 11.86 -10.58
CA THR A 211 13.12 12.57 -10.13
C THR A 211 14.26 12.34 -11.11
N THR A 212 15.16 13.31 -11.24
CA THR A 212 16.40 13.21 -12.01
C THR A 212 17.64 13.56 -11.18
N ASP A 213 17.44 13.79 -9.87
CA ASP A 213 18.48 14.20 -8.92
C ASP A 213 18.55 13.24 -7.72
N GLY A 214 18.11 12.00 -7.91
CA GLY A 214 18.21 10.97 -6.89
C GLY A 214 17.28 11.17 -5.71
N GLY A 215 16.13 11.82 -5.93
CA GLY A 215 15.04 11.99 -4.96
C GLY A 215 15.12 13.26 -4.14
N ARG A 216 15.99 14.22 -4.50
CA ARG A 216 16.03 15.53 -3.82
C ARG A 216 14.82 16.37 -4.22
N THR A 217 14.41 16.29 -5.48
CA THR A 217 13.20 16.91 -6.01
C THR A 217 12.37 15.92 -6.83
N TRP A 218 11.06 16.18 -6.90
CA TRP A 218 10.09 15.37 -7.63
C TRP A 218 9.20 16.24 -8.49
N SER A 219 8.91 15.80 -9.71
CA SER A 219 7.93 16.40 -10.61
C SER A 219 6.79 15.42 -10.87
N LYS A 220 5.54 15.86 -10.75
CA LYS A 220 4.37 15.07 -11.16
C LYS A 220 4.25 15.14 -12.68
N VAL A 221 4.52 14.03 -13.36
CA VAL A 221 4.62 13.95 -14.83
C VAL A 221 3.40 13.33 -15.50
N LEU A 222 2.54 12.67 -14.73
CA LEU A 222 1.26 12.15 -15.21
C LEU A 222 0.23 12.19 -14.07
N TYR A 223 -0.94 12.74 -14.34
CA TYR A 223 -2.05 12.88 -13.40
C TYR A 223 -3.38 12.79 -14.16
N ILE A 224 -4.35 12.09 -13.58
CA ILE A 224 -5.69 11.93 -14.16
C ILE A 224 -6.71 12.63 -13.27
N SER A 225 -6.85 12.19 -12.02
CA SER A 225 -7.80 12.75 -11.06
C SER A 225 -7.41 12.42 -9.62
N GLU A 226 -8.18 12.95 -8.66
CA GLU A 226 -8.04 12.66 -7.23
C GLU A 226 -8.47 11.24 -6.83
N ASP A 227 -9.10 10.48 -7.75
CA ASP A 227 -9.56 9.11 -7.56
C ASP A 227 -8.72 8.08 -8.34
N THR A 228 -7.79 8.54 -9.19
CA THR A 228 -7.01 7.68 -10.11
C THR A 228 -5.51 7.86 -9.94
N GLY A 229 -4.85 6.79 -9.53
CA GLY A 229 -3.39 6.73 -9.39
C GLY A 229 -2.79 5.62 -10.22
N PHE A 230 -1.49 5.35 -10.07
CA PHE A 230 -0.78 4.41 -10.94
C PHE A 230 -0.28 3.18 -10.17
N ILE A 231 -0.79 2.01 -10.54
CA ILE A 231 -0.47 0.73 -9.88
C ILE A 231 0.78 0.08 -10.47
N GLU A 232 1.02 0.30 -11.76
CA GLU A 232 2.11 -0.33 -12.50
C GLU A 232 2.87 0.71 -13.31
N LEU A 233 4.19 0.50 -13.42
CA LEU A 233 5.06 1.29 -14.26
C LEU A 233 6.21 0.39 -14.74
N GLN A 234 6.36 0.27 -16.05
CA GLN A 234 7.39 -0.54 -16.68
C GLN A 234 8.16 0.30 -17.68
N MET A 235 9.46 0.37 -17.48
CA MET A 235 10.40 0.96 -18.43
C MET A 235 10.77 -0.09 -19.47
N ASN A 236 10.78 0.31 -20.74
CA ASN A 236 11.20 -0.57 -21.83
C ASN A 236 12.70 -0.89 -21.64
N PRO A 237 13.08 -2.18 -21.54
CA PRO A 237 14.47 -2.57 -21.31
C PRO A 237 15.41 -2.29 -22.50
N GLY A 238 14.87 -2.07 -23.70
CA GLY A 238 15.64 -1.66 -24.89
C GLY A 238 15.70 -0.15 -25.12
N ASP A 239 14.83 0.62 -24.48
CA ASP A 239 14.75 2.08 -24.63
C ASP A 239 14.16 2.73 -23.36
N PRO A 240 14.98 3.24 -22.43
CA PRO A 240 14.50 3.73 -21.13
C PRO A 240 13.72 5.05 -21.20
N ASP A 241 13.65 5.72 -22.36
CA ASP A 241 12.76 6.86 -22.58
C ASP A 241 11.32 6.41 -22.85
N GLN A 242 11.10 5.13 -23.15
CA GLN A 242 9.78 4.54 -23.29
C GLN A 242 9.31 3.87 -22.00
N LEU A 243 8.14 4.26 -21.51
CA LEU A 243 7.52 3.64 -20.34
C LEU A 243 6.03 3.40 -20.59
N LEU A 244 5.53 2.29 -20.05
CA LEU A 244 4.11 2.01 -19.89
C LEU A 244 3.70 2.19 -18.43
N ALA A 245 2.62 2.92 -18.19
CA ALA A 245 2.03 3.16 -16.88
C ALA A 245 0.58 2.67 -16.86
N ALA A 246 0.18 1.93 -15.83
CA ALA A 246 -1.21 1.51 -15.67
C ALA A 246 -1.92 2.37 -14.62
N ALA A 247 -2.88 3.16 -15.08
CA ALA A 247 -3.79 3.91 -14.22
C ALA A 247 -4.81 2.96 -13.58
N TYR A 248 -5.10 3.20 -12.31
CA TYR A 248 -6.07 2.45 -11.54
C TYR A 248 -6.94 3.40 -10.71
N GLN A 249 -8.19 3.54 -11.18
CA GLN A 249 -9.22 4.30 -10.49
C GLN A 249 -9.77 3.48 -9.33
N ARG A 250 -9.60 3.99 -8.11
CA ARG A 250 -10.02 3.29 -6.89
C ARG A 250 -10.28 4.24 -5.72
N ARG A 251 -11.32 3.92 -4.95
CA ARG A 251 -11.65 4.61 -3.69
C ARG A 251 -12.43 3.69 -2.76
N ARG A 252 -12.08 3.65 -1.48
CA ARG A 252 -12.92 3.06 -0.43
C ARG A 252 -13.87 4.07 0.19
N ASP A 253 -15.03 3.61 0.63
CA ASP A 253 -15.88 4.42 1.51
C ASP A 253 -15.23 4.55 2.88
N ALA A 254 -15.70 5.54 3.64
CA ALA A 254 -15.15 5.80 4.94
C ALA A 254 -15.53 4.71 5.94
N PHE A 255 -16.76 4.15 5.94
CA PHE A 255 -17.25 3.34 7.07
C PHE A 255 -18.50 2.46 6.81
N GLU A 256 -18.80 1.98 5.59
CA GLU A 256 -19.95 1.07 5.39
C GLU A 256 -19.58 -0.22 4.63
N GLY A 257 -19.66 -1.37 5.31
CA GLY A 257 -19.63 -2.69 4.65
C GLY A 257 -18.27 -3.21 4.18
N GLY A 258 -17.25 -2.35 4.05
CA GLY A 258 -15.92 -2.77 3.60
C GLY A 258 -15.81 -2.97 2.08
N GLU A 259 -16.81 -2.52 1.34
CA GLU A 259 -16.81 -2.51 -0.13
C GLU A 259 -16.21 -1.19 -0.65
N PRO A 260 -15.49 -1.21 -1.78
CA PRO A 260 -14.99 0.02 -2.38
C PRO A 260 -16.13 0.85 -3.01
N VAL A 261 -16.06 2.18 -2.89
CA VAL A 261 -16.89 3.11 -3.67
C VAL A 261 -16.56 3.00 -5.16
N ILE A 262 -15.27 2.77 -5.46
CA ILE A 262 -14.76 2.58 -6.81
C ILE A 262 -13.73 1.44 -6.75
N SER A 263 -14.04 0.30 -7.39
CA SER A 263 -13.16 -0.88 -7.52
C SER A 263 -12.43 -0.96 -8.85
N SER A 264 -13.00 -0.32 -9.87
CA SER A 264 -12.55 -0.15 -11.25
C SER A 264 -13.28 1.07 -11.81
N GLY A 265 -12.91 1.54 -12.98
CA GLY A 265 -13.68 2.60 -13.61
C GLY A 265 -13.04 3.14 -14.89
N PRO A 266 -13.74 4.06 -15.57
CA PRO A 266 -13.38 4.53 -16.91
C PRO A 266 -12.09 5.36 -16.94
N GLU A 267 -11.56 5.78 -15.79
CA GLU A 267 -10.25 6.46 -15.71
C GLU A 267 -9.08 5.49 -15.53
N SER A 268 -9.35 4.19 -15.34
CA SER A 268 -8.29 3.18 -15.42
C SER A 268 -7.93 2.94 -16.88
N GLY A 269 -6.65 2.74 -17.15
CA GLY A 269 -6.17 2.62 -18.52
C GLY A 269 -4.66 2.44 -18.59
N VAL A 270 -4.13 2.33 -19.80
CA VAL A 270 -2.70 2.20 -20.06
C VAL A 270 -2.22 3.47 -20.74
N TYR A 271 -1.15 4.05 -20.21
CA TYR A 271 -0.53 5.24 -20.75
C TYR A 271 0.89 4.92 -21.18
N LYS A 272 1.30 5.46 -22.32
CA LYS A 272 2.66 5.34 -22.83
C LYS A 272 3.32 6.70 -22.95
N THR A 273 4.62 6.73 -22.69
CA THR A 273 5.52 7.83 -23.05
C THR A 273 6.64 7.28 -23.92
N VAL A 274 7.20 8.15 -24.77
CA VAL A 274 8.37 7.86 -25.62
C VAL A 274 9.46 8.93 -25.50
N ASP A 275 9.33 9.83 -24.53
CA ASP A 275 10.22 10.99 -24.32
C ASP A 275 10.67 11.12 -22.85
N GLY A 276 10.68 9.99 -22.13
CA GLY A 276 11.06 9.94 -20.73
C GLY A 276 10.02 10.59 -19.81
N GLY A 277 8.75 10.62 -20.19
CA GLY A 277 7.65 11.16 -19.41
C GLY A 277 7.49 12.67 -19.48
N GLN A 278 7.99 13.33 -20.53
CA GLN A 278 7.65 14.74 -20.81
C GLN A 278 6.22 14.83 -21.35
N THR A 279 5.82 13.88 -22.18
CA THR A 279 4.46 13.71 -22.67
C THR A 279 3.98 12.26 -22.50
N TRP A 280 2.67 12.11 -22.36
CA TRP A 280 2.00 10.82 -22.21
C TRP A 280 0.76 10.80 -23.09
N TYR A 281 0.47 9.64 -23.67
CA TYR A 281 -0.77 9.38 -24.39
C TYR A 281 -1.38 8.07 -23.90
N GLU A 282 -2.71 7.97 -23.98
CA GLU A 282 -3.44 6.77 -23.62
C GLU A 282 -3.40 5.76 -24.78
N VAL A 283 -3.13 4.50 -24.45
CA VAL A 283 -3.17 3.37 -25.37
C VAL A 283 -4.52 2.70 -25.23
N THR A 284 -5.25 2.58 -26.34
CA THR A 284 -6.61 2.02 -26.35
C THR A 284 -6.79 0.90 -27.38
N ASP A 285 -5.92 0.80 -28.38
CA ASP A 285 -6.10 -0.18 -29.46
C ASP A 285 -5.98 -1.62 -28.95
N GLY A 286 -7.04 -2.38 -29.16
CA GLY A 286 -7.18 -3.76 -28.71
C GLY A 286 -7.33 -3.96 -27.19
N LEU A 287 -7.37 -2.88 -26.41
CA LEU A 287 -7.72 -2.91 -24.99
C LEU A 287 -9.24 -2.72 -24.79
N PRO A 288 -9.78 -3.14 -23.63
CA PRO A 288 -11.19 -2.94 -23.31
C PRO A 288 -11.59 -1.46 -23.32
N SER A 289 -12.72 -1.12 -23.95
CA SER A 289 -13.25 0.25 -24.01
C SER A 289 -14.13 0.66 -22.82
N GLY A 290 -14.24 -0.20 -21.80
CA GLY A 290 -15.07 0.01 -20.61
C GLY A 290 -14.24 0.03 -19.34
N ASP A 291 -14.89 -0.18 -18.19
CA ASP A 291 -14.21 -0.16 -16.89
C ASP A 291 -13.08 -1.21 -16.84
N MET A 292 -11.85 -0.70 -16.88
CA MET A 292 -10.67 -1.46 -16.50
C MET A 292 -10.45 -1.30 -14.99
N GLY A 293 -9.85 -2.30 -14.37
CA GLY A 293 -9.44 -2.22 -12.98
C GLY A 293 -7.94 -2.41 -12.85
N ARG A 294 -7.55 -3.13 -11.80
CA ARG A 294 -6.14 -3.29 -11.46
C ARG A 294 -5.39 -4.00 -12.59
N THR A 295 -4.33 -3.36 -13.08
CA THR A 295 -3.57 -3.83 -14.22
C THR A 295 -2.10 -4.05 -13.85
N GLY A 296 -1.51 -5.15 -14.31
CA GLY A 296 -0.08 -5.44 -14.26
C GLY A 296 0.48 -5.55 -15.67
N ILE A 297 1.74 -5.15 -15.86
CA ILE A 297 2.41 -5.07 -17.16
C ILE A 297 3.83 -5.63 -17.00
N THR A 298 4.33 -6.35 -18.01
CA THR A 298 5.73 -6.75 -18.10
C THR A 298 6.20 -6.81 -19.55
N TYR A 299 7.41 -6.29 -19.79
CA TYR A 299 8.14 -6.49 -21.04
C TYR A 299 8.77 -7.87 -21.10
N HIS A 300 8.83 -8.45 -22.29
CA HIS A 300 9.77 -9.51 -22.58
C HIS A 300 11.18 -8.90 -22.69
N ARG A 301 12.08 -9.28 -21.78
CA ARG A 301 13.39 -8.61 -21.61
C ARG A 301 14.30 -8.61 -22.83
N ASN A 302 14.29 -9.69 -23.62
CA ASN A 302 15.17 -9.81 -24.79
C ASN A 302 14.51 -9.34 -26.11
N ASN A 303 13.22 -9.01 -26.06
CA ASN A 303 12.45 -8.55 -27.21
C ASN A 303 11.34 -7.63 -26.69
N PRO A 304 11.64 -6.34 -26.46
CA PRO A 304 10.70 -5.42 -25.83
C PRO A 304 9.48 -5.07 -26.69
N ASP A 305 9.44 -5.49 -27.96
CA ASP A 305 8.21 -5.41 -28.76
C ASP A 305 7.11 -6.30 -28.16
N ILE A 306 7.49 -7.40 -27.50
CA ILE A 306 6.55 -8.29 -26.84
C ILE A 306 6.28 -7.78 -25.42
N VAL A 307 5.05 -7.41 -25.15
CA VAL A 307 4.58 -6.97 -23.83
C VAL A 307 3.37 -7.78 -23.41
N TYR A 308 3.33 -8.20 -22.15
CA TYR A 308 2.14 -8.80 -21.56
C TYR A 308 1.51 -7.86 -20.56
N LEU A 309 0.19 -7.82 -20.58
CA LEU A 309 -0.65 -7.08 -19.66
C LEU A 309 -1.68 -8.04 -19.07
N GLN A 310 -1.90 -7.96 -17.77
CA GLN A 310 -3.03 -8.61 -17.10
C GLN A 310 -3.89 -7.54 -16.46
N THR A 311 -5.19 -7.55 -16.72
CA THR A 311 -6.14 -6.63 -16.08
C THR A 311 -7.33 -7.41 -15.50
N GLY A 312 -7.89 -6.86 -14.42
CA GLY A 312 -9.12 -7.33 -13.82
C GLY A 312 -10.17 -6.22 -13.78
N GLY A 313 -11.40 -6.52 -14.19
CA GLY A 313 -12.57 -5.66 -14.04
C GLY A 313 -13.13 -5.64 -12.62
N SER A 314 -14.30 -5.01 -12.44
CA SER A 314 -15.02 -5.00 -11.15
C SER A 314 -15.65 -6.35 -10.82
N ARG A 315 -15.99 -7.14 -11.83
CA ARG A 315 -16.58 -8.49 -11.69
C ARG A 315 -15.81 -9.48 -12.52
N ILE A 316 -15.83 -10.75 -12.11
CA ILE A 316 -15.16 -11.86 -12.81
C ILE A 316 -15.66 -12.02 -14.25
N GLU A 317 -16.92 -11.64 -14.51
CA GLU A 317 -17.58 -11.76 -15.80
C GLU A 317 -17.27 -10.59 -16.76
N ASP A 318 -16.60 -9.54 -16.29
CA ASP A 318 -16.30 -8.38 -17.14
C ASP A 318 -15.35 -8.80 -18.29
N ASP A 319 -15.69 -8.41 -19.51
CA ASP A 319 -14.90 -8.71 -20.71
C ASP A 319 -13.48 -8.12 -20.65
N SER A 320 -13.28 -7.10 -19.78
CA SER A 320 -11.98 -6.50 -19.51
C SER A 320 -11.04 -7.43 -18.75
N ASN A 321 -11.51 -8.49 -18.09
CA ASN A 321 -10.63 -9.45 -17.44
C ASN A 321 -9.83 -10.26 -18.46
N GLY A 322 -8.52 -10.37 -18.26
CA GLY A 322 -7.72 -11.33 -19.01
C GLY A 322 -6.25 -10.96 -19.14
N ILE A 323 -5.58 -11.74 -19.96
CA ILE A 323 -4.21 -11.49 -20.40
C ILE A 323 -4.26 -10.94 -21.81
N TYR A 324 -3.54 -9.86 -22.02
CA TYR A 324 -3.37 -9.20 -23.30
C TYR A 324 -1.90 -9.24 -23.67
N ARG A 325 -1.63 -9.32 -24.96
CA ARG A 325 -0.29 -9.28 -25.53
C ARG A 325 -0.21 -8.17 -26.56
N SER A 326 0.89 -7.45 -26.53
CA SER A 326 1.33 -6.57 -27.60
C SER A 326 2.55 -7.20 -28.28
N ASP A 327 2.68 -6.94 -29.58
CA ASP A 327 3.83 -7.31 -30.41
C ASP A 327 4.51 -6.06 -31.02
N ASP A 328 4.21 -4.88 -30.49
CA ASP A 328 4.67 -3.56 -30.95
C ASP A 328 5.00 -2.62 -29.77
N ALA A 329 5.60 -3.17 -28.71
CA ALA A 329 6.07 -2.43 -27.53
C ALA A 329 4.94 -1.68 -26.78
N GLY A 330 3.73 -2.23 -26.83
CA GLY A 330 2.55 -1.73 -26.12
C GLY A 330 1.76 -0.65 -26.85
N GLU A 331 1.88 -0.51 -28.18
CA GLU A 331 1.05 0.42 -28.96
C GLU A 331 -0.33 -0.17 -29.28
N SER A 332 -0.40 -1.48 -29.57
CA SER A 332 -1.65 -2.21 -29.79
C SER A 332 -1.64 -3.56 -29.09
N TRP A 333 -2.83 -4.06 -28.76
CA TRP A 333 -3.00 -5.25 -27.93
C TRP A 333 -3.95 -6.26 -28.57
N HIS A 334 -3.82 -7.52 -28.17
CA HIS A 334 -4.84 -8.54 -28.42
C HIS A 334 -4.96 -9.44 -27.20
N LYS A 335 -6.18 -9.90 -26.93
CA LYS A 335 -6.46 -10.83 -25.83
C LYS A 335 -5.91 -12.21 -26.20
N VAL A 336 -5.23 -12.87 -25.24
CA VAL A 336 -4.64 -14.21 -25.36
C VAL A 336 -5.61 -15.27 -24.88
#